data_AF-A0A3C1YKR8-F1
#
_entry.id   AF-A0A3C1YKR8-F1
#
_cell.length_a   1.000
_cell.length_b   1.000
_cell.length_c   1.000
_cell.angle_alpha   90.00
_cell.angle_beta   90.00
_cell.angle_gamma   90.00
#
_symmetry.space_group_name_H-M   'P 1'
#
loop_
_entity.id
_entity.type
_entity.pdbx_description
1 polymer ?
#
loop_
_entity_poly.entity_id
_entity_poly.type
_entity_poly.pdbx_seq_one_letter_code
_entity_poly.pdbx_strand_id
1 'polypeptide(L)'
;MKNTADFNVAAISRLPREYIRLDKGPDGTDELTLMIGNTRVVRLSTLFDFLLLICLWLFAAMHFDTNDFTGYKWMYEIQTPKLTSHKELGYEIGFFYSLKLGLFFGVSFEFYRAAFLFICMFMQFIAVRKMGAAYWKYAILYVFYPYLLDPIQLRNYMAISFVMLAISFMVKRNRKRGDLIAAFVLLLCAIPFHYAITPYLIFMLLLIRNKKLYNLLAGTVTLGYIAGCFLIFNFNKPMAEFFGQFRGALSNYILNGFAFDWNAWAKYMLVYIIMLVVVLVWFKLNGEIKADIDQIKR
;
A
#
# COMPACT_ATOMS: atom_id res chain seq x y z
N MET A 1 22.79 33.81 13.22
CA MET A 1 22.71 32.34 13.08
C MET A 1 22.39 32.01 11.63
N LYS A 2 23.41 31.70 10.82
CA LYS A 2 23.28 31.35 9.40
C LYS A 2 23.45 29.84 9.26
N ASN A 3 22.40 29.21 8.75
CA ASN A 3 22.31 27.93 8.04
C ASN A 3 23.45 26.93 8.18
N THR A 4 23.21 25.90 9.01
CA THR A 4 23.84 24.58 8.94
C THR A 4 23.25 23.72 7.81
N ALA A 5 23.28 24.25 6.58
CA ALA A 5 22.91 23.49 5.37
C ALA A 5 23.94 23.65 4.24
N ASP A 6 25.18 24.04 4.57
CA ASP A 6 26.32 23.85 3.67
C ASP A 6 26.70 22.37 3.69
N PHE A 7 25.87 21.55 3.05
CA PHE A 7 26.24 20.22 2.55
C PHE A 7 27.24 20.45 1.41
N ASN A 8 28.45 20.83 1.81
CA ASN A 8 29.71 20.88 1.07
C ASN A 8 29.60 20.87 -0.48
N VAL A 9 28.95 21.89 -1.06
CA VAL A 9 28.96 22.15 -2.51
C VAL A 9 30.42 22.29 -3.00
N ALA A 10 31.31 22.75 -2.12
CA ALA A 10 32.74 22.83 -2.36
C ALA A 10 33.40 21.45 -2.59
N ALA A 11 32.95 20.38 -1.92
CA ALA A 11 33.50 19.04 -2.14
C ALA A 11 33.08 18.45 -3.49
N ILE A 12 31.84 18.71 -3.93
CA ILE A 12 31.33 18.27 -5.24
C ILE A 12 31.96 19.10 -6.37
N SER A 13 32.24 20.38 -6.15
CA SER A 13 32.92 21.26 -7.13
C SER A 13 34.38 20.90 -7.41
N ARG A 14 34.99 20.04 -6.57
CA ARG A 14 36.37 19.55 -6.72
C ARG A 14 36.46 18.22 -7.46
N LEU A 15 35.32 17.56 -7.74
CA LEU A 15 35.31 16.41 -8.62
C LEU A 15 35.58 16.89 -10.05
N PRO A 16 36.46 16.22 -10.82
CA PRO A 16 36.71 16.59 -12.21
C PRO A 16 35.38 16.64 -12.97
N ARG A 17 35.17 17.68 -13.80
CA ARG A 17 33.93 17.89 -14.59
C ARG A 17 33.53 16.67 -15.44
N GLU A 18 34.48 15.77 -15.65
CA GLU A 18 34.36 14.49 -16.34
C GLU A 18 33.38 13.53 -15.67
N TYR A 19 33.17 13.65 -14.35
CA TYR A 19 32.35 12.73 -13.55
C TYR A 19 30.95 13.26 -13.22
N ILE A 20 30.63 14.51 -13.57
CA ILE A 20 29.35 15.15 -13.21
C ILE A 20 28.77 15.88 -14.42
N ARG A 21 27.55 15.50 -14.81
CA ARG A 21 26.81 16.13 -15.91
C ARG A 21 25.46 16.65 -15.43
N LEU A 22 25.05 17.81 -15.94
CA LEU A 22 23.67 18.30 -15.82
C LEU A 22 22.82 17.65 -16.91
N ASP A 23 21.81 16.89 -16.51
CA ASP A 23 20.83 16.25 -17.39
C ASP A 23 19.42 16.76 -17.06
N LYS A 24 18.52 16.76 -18.05
CA LYS A 24 17.09 17.04 -17.80
C LYS A 24 16.42 15.87 -17.07
N GLY A 25 15.82 16.15 -15.92
CA GLY A 25 15.01 15.23 -15.12
C GLY A 25 13.66 14.88 -15.77
N PRO A 26 12.91 13.91 -15.21
CA PRO A 26 11.62 13.47 -15.74
C PRO A 26 10.53 14.57 -15.72
N ASP A 27 10.74 15.59 -14.89
CA ASP A 27 9.91 16.76 -14.70
C ASP A 27 10.45 18.01 -15.42
N GLY A 28 11.53 17.87 -16.20
CA GLY A 28 12.16 18.96 -16.96
C GLY A 28 13.13 19.84 -16.17
N THR A 29 13.34 19.55 -14.88
CA THR A 29 14.33 20.24 -14.04
C THR A 29 15.76 19.79 -14.37
N ASP A 30 16.75 20.64 -14.12
CA ASP A 30 18.15 20.27 -14.34
C ASP A 30 18.65 19.45 -13.14
N GLU A 31 19.03 18.19 -13.37
CA GLU A 31 19.49 17.24 -12.36
C GLU A 31 20.98 16.91 -12.55
N LEU A 32 21.72 16.77 -11.44
CA LEU A 32 23.08 16.25 -11.46
C LEU A 32 23.08 14.72 -11.64
N THR A 33 23.84 14.26 -12.64
CA THR A 33 24.11 12.84 -12.89
C THR A 33 25.59 12.53 -12.65
N LEU A 34 25.86 11.46 -11.91
CA LEU A 34 27.20 10.90 -11.75
C LEU A 34 27.55 10.03 -12.96
N MET A 35 28.71 10.30 -13.56
CA MET A 35 29.29 9.56 -14.68
C MET A 35 30.50 8.77 -14.18
N ILE A 36 30.73 7.55 -14.68
CA ILE A 36 32.01 6.84 -14.57
C ILE A 36 32.45 6.53 -16.00
N GLY A 37 33.42 7.30 -16.52
CA GLY A 37 33.71 7.30 -17.96
C GLY A 37 32.51 7.82 -18.76
N ASN A 38 32.13 7.11 -19.84
CA ASN A 38 30.99 7.50 -20.69
C ASN A 38 29.64 6.95 -20.22
N THR A 39 29.59 6.16 -19.14
CA THR A 39 28.36 5.55 -18.65
C THR A 39 27.73 6.41 -17.55
N ARG A 40 26.43 6.67 -17.69
CA ARG A 40 25.59 7.22 -16.62
C ARG A 40 25.44 6.17 -15.53
N VAL A 41 25.87 6.48 -14.32
CA VAL A 41 25.88 5.52 -13.21
C VAL A 41 24.65 5.69 -12.34
N VAL A 42 24.48 6.86 -11.72
CA VAL A 42 23.33 7.14 -10.85
C VAL A 42 23.01 8.63 -10.90
N ARG A 43 21.71 8.97 -10.91
CA ARG A 43 21.26 10.36 -10.69
C ARG A 43 21.34 10.69 -9.22
N LEU A 44 21.97 11.81 -8.85
CA LEU A 44 22.14 12.18 -7.43
C LEU A 44 20.79 12.33 -6.72
N SER A 45 19.74 12.79 -7.42
CA SER A 45 18.38 12.88 -6.86
C SER A 45 17.81 11.50 -6.47
N THR A 46 18.06 10.47 -7.27
CA THR A 46 17.65 9.09 -6.94
C THR A 46 18.44 8.54 -5.75
N LEU A 47 19.73 8.83 -5.67
CA LEU A 47 20.55 8.43 -4.51
C LEU A 47 20.06 9.11 -3.23
N PHE A 48 19.77 10.40 -3.29
CA PHE A 48 19.23 11.16 -2.16
C PHE A 48 17.86 10.62 -1.73
N ASP A 49 16.94 10.40 -2.67
CA ASP A 49 15.63 9.83 -2.38
C ASP A 49 15.75 8.43 -1.75
N PHE A 50 16.72 7.62 -2.19
CA PHE A 50 16.99 6.31 -1.62
C PHE A 50 17.59 6.40 -0.20
N LEU A 51 18.51 7.33 0.05
CA LEU A 51 19.03 7.58 1.39
C LEU A 51 17.91 8.02 2.34
N LEU A 52 16.99 8.86 1.86
CA LEU A 52 15.82 9.29 2.63
C LEU A 52 14.90 8.11 2.97
N LEU A 53 14.68 7.19 2.02
CA LEU A 53 13.98 5.92 2.28
C LEU A 53 14.67 5.11 3.39
N ILE A 54 16.00 4.97 3.35
CA ILE A 54 16.77 4.26 4.39
C ILE A 54 16.60 4.93 5.76
N CYS A 55 16.67 6.26 5.83
CA CYS A 55 16.48 7.00 7.07
C CYS A 55 15.07 6.78 7.66
N LEU A 56 14.03 6.88 6.82
CA LEU A 56 12.65 6.63 7.24
C LEU A 56 12.43 5.18 7.69
N TRP A 57 13.05 4.24 6.97
CA TRP A 57 12.99 2.83 7.33
C TRP A 57 13.64 2.56 8.68
N LEU A 58 14.84 3.08 8.93
CA LEU A 58 15.52 2.92 10.22
C LEU A 58 14.68 3.51 11.36
N PHE A 59 14.09 4.69 11.15
CA PHE A 59 13.21 5.32 12.13
C PHE A 59 12.00 4.45 12.46
N ALA A 60 11.31 3.91 11.45
CA ALA A 60 10.13 3.06 11.65
C ALA A 60 10.49 1.66 12.19
N ALA A 61 11.63 1.10 11.79
CA ALA A 61 12.10 -0.22 12.23
C ALA A 61 12.53 -0.23 13.69
N MET A 62 13.11 0.86 14.19
CA MET A 62 13.55 1.00 15.59
C MET A 62 12.44 1.48 16.54
N HIS A 63 11.23 1.72 16.04
CA HIS A 63 10.12 2.20 16.85
C HIS A 63 9.35 1.04 17.51
N PHE A 64 9.78 0.58 18.67
CA PHE A 64 9.19 -0.57 19.37
C PHE A 64 8.04 -0.21 20.33
N ASP A 65 7.89 1.06 20.66
CA ASP A 65 6.92 1.56 21.64
C ASP A 65 5.57 1.88 20.97
N THR A 66 4.96 0.85 20.37
CA THR A 66 3.64 0.96 19.72
C THR A 66 2.68 -0.03 20.35
N ASN A 67 1.41 0.37 20.47
CA ASN A 67 0.38 -0.44 21.15
C ASN A 67 0.25 -1.86 20.58
N ASP A 68 0.49 -2.03 19.28
CA ASP A 68 0.33 -3.31 18.59
C ASP A 68 1.66 -4.09 18.46
N PHE A 69 2.82 -3.51 18.79
CA PHE A 69 4.11 -4.21 18.71
C PHE A 69 4.12 -5.46 19.58
N THR A 70 3.75 -5.32 20.86
CA THR A 70 3.70 -6.44 21.81
C THR A 70 2.71 -7.51 21.34
N GLY A 71 1.57 -7.10 20.78
CA GLY A 71 0.58 -8.00 20.20
C GLY A 71 1.19 -8.81 19.05
N TYR A 72 1.79 -8.16 18.06
CA TYR A 72 2.41 -8.84 16.93
C TYR A 72 3.62 -9.68 17.31
N LYS A 73 4.42 -9.23 18.28
CA LYS A 73 5.55 -10.01 18.81
C LYS A 73 5.06 -11.30 19.46
N TRP A 74 4.05 -11.21 20.32
CA TRP A 74 3.41 -12.38 20.91
C TRP A 74 2.80 -13.32 19.86
N MET A 75 2.17 -12.76 18.82
CA MET A 75 1.65 -13.54 17.70
C MET A 75 2.77 -14.29 16.94
N TYR A 76 3.90 -13.63 16.69
CA TYR A 76 5.02 -14.20 15.94
C TYR A 76 5.77 -15.26 16.75
N GLU A 77 6.13 -14.96 18.00
CA GLU A 77 7.04 -15.78 18.81
C GLU A 77 6.33 -16.90 19.57
N ILE A 78 5.08 -16.69 19.99
CA ILE A 78 4.38 -17.62 20.90
C ILE A 78 3.26 -18.38 20.17
N GLN A 79 2.44 -17.67 19.40
CA GLN A 79 1.25 -18.26 18.78
C GLN A 79 1.59 -18.97 17.48
N THR A 80 2.08 -18.24 16.47
CA THR A 80 2.33 -18.74 15.11
C THR A 80 3.09 -20.07 15.05
N PRO A 81 4.12 -20.34 15.88
CA PRO A 81 4.82 -21.63 15.86
C PRO A 81 3.89 -22.82 16.13
N LYS A 82 2.88 -22.64 17.00
CA LYS A 82 1.95 -23.69 17.43
C LYS A 82 0.79 -23.92 16.46
N LEU A 83 0.45 -22.90 15.66
CA LEU A 83 -0.70 -22.96 14.76
C LEU A 83 -0.38 -23.76 13.51
N THR A 84 -1.33 -24.59 13.09
CA THR A 84 -1.27 -25.31 11.82
C THR A 84 -2.01 -24.57 10.71
N SER A 85 -2.96 -23.70 11.08
CA SER A 85 -3.82 -22.98 10.17
C SER A 85 -4.02 -21.52 10.57
N HIS A 86 -4.06 -20.63 9.57
CA HIS A 86 -4.41 -19.21 9.73
C HIS A 86 -5.80 -19.00 10.39
N LYS A 87 -6.71 -19.98 10.25
CA LYS A 87 -8.08 -19.90 10.79
C LYS A 87 -8.14 -19.95 12.31
N GLU A 88 -7.14 -20.55 12.96
CA GLU A 88 -7.14 -20.79 14.41
C GLU A 88 -7.13 -19.48 15.23
N LEU A 89 -6.59 -18.39 14.67
CA LEU A 89 -6.59 -17.05 15.30
C LEU A 89 -7.24 -15.98 14.43
N GLY A 90 -8.00 -16.37 13.41
CA GLY A 90 -8.65 -15.43 12.49
C GLY A 90 -7.67 -14.57 11.70
N TYR A 91 -6.46 -15.07 11.42
CA TYR A 91 -5.48 -14.33 10.64
C TYR A 91 -5.83 -14.33 9.16
N GLU A 92 -5.55 -13.21 8.50
CA GLU A 92 -5.51 -13.17 7.05
C GLU A 92 -4.39 -14.09 6.55
N ILE A 93 -4.72 -14.92 5.56
CA ILE A 93 -3.88 -16.04 5.12
C ILE A 93 -2.46 -15.60 4.70
N GLY A 94 -2.34 -14.47 4.01
CA GLY A 94 -1.07 -13.91 3.58
C GLY A 94 -0.23 -13.41 4.74
N PHE A 95 -0.87 -12.79 5.74
CA PHE A 95 -0.17 -12.38 6.96
C PHE A 95 0.37 -13.60 7.71
N PHE A 96 -0.45 -14.62 7.94
CA PHE A 96 -0.03 -15.87 8.60
C PHE A 96 1.18 -16.52 7.92
N TYR A 97 1.14 -16.70 6.60
CA TYR A 97 2.27 -17.30 5.88
C TYR A 97 3.50 -16.40 5.87
N SER A 98 3.35 -15.08 5.92
CA SER A 98 4.50 -14.18 6.08
C SER A 98 5.18 -14.34 7.44
N LEU A 99 4.42 -14.54 8.53
CA LEU A 99 4.99 -14.84 9.85
C LEU A 99 5.71 -16.20 9.84
N LYS A 100 5.08 -17.23 9.26
CA LYS A 100 5.68 -18.56 9.10
C LYS A 100 6.97 -18.52 8.28
N LEU A 101 7.04 -17.67 7.25
CA LEU A 101 8.26 -17.48 6.46
C LEU A 101 9.39 -16.89 7.32
N GLY A 102 9.09 -15.90 8.16
CA GLY A 102 10.07 -15.38 9.13
C GLY A 102 10.57 -16.48 10.08
N LEU A 103 9.64 -17.25 10.67
CA LEU A 103 10.00 -18.35 11.57
C LEU A 103 10.82 -19.44 10.88
N PHE A 104 10.52 -19.73 9.61
CA PHE A 104 11.29 -20.67 8.79
C PHE A 104 12.76 -20.25 8.63
N PHE A 105 13.01 -18.93 8.50
CA PHE A 105 14.38 -18.40 8.46
C PHE A 105 15.02 -18.24 9.86
N GLY A 106 14.29 -18.52 10.94
CA GLY A 106 14.81 -18.44 12.31
C GLY A 106 15.17 -17.02 12.76
N VAL A 107 14.56 -15.99 12.17
CA VAL A 107 14.84 -14.58 12.52
C VAL A 107 14.00 -14.12 13.70
N SER A 108 14.47 -13.12 14.46
CA SER A 108 13.67 -12.51 15.52
C SER A 108 12.49 -11.71 14.95
N PHE A 109 11.48 -11.43 15.78
CA PHE A 109 10.35 -10.62 15.35
C PHE A 109 10.77 -9.21 14.92
N GLU A 110 11.73 -8.60 15.60
CA GLU A 110 12.26 -7.27 15.27
C GLU A 110 12.88 -7.26 13.87
N PHE A 111 13.68 -8.28 13.55
CA PHE A 111 14.28 -8.40 12.22
C PHE A 111 13.23 -8.68 11.15
N TYR A 112 12.29 -9.60 11.41
CA TYR A 112 11.16 -9.85 10.51
C TYR A 112 10.38 -8.56 10.22
N ARG A 113 10.02 -7.81 11.27
CA ARG A 113 9.32 -6.53 11.16
C ARG A 113 10.13 -5.52 10.37
N ALA A 114 11.42 -5.36 10.65
CA ALA A 114 12.28 -4.43 9.93
C ALA A 114 12.35 -4.77 8.43
N ALA A 115 12.54 -6.04 8.08
CA ALA A 115 12.56 -6.49 6.68
C ALA A 115 11.20 -6.27 6.00
N PHE A 116 10.10 -6.59 6.70
CA PHE A 116 8.74 -6.38 6.21
C PHE A 116 8.46 -4.89 5.91
N LEU A 117 8.84 -4.00 6.82
CA LEU A 117 8.70 -2.56 6.64
C LEU A 117 9.53 -2.05 5.48
N PHE A 118 10.76 -2.55 5.33
CA PHE A 118 11.61 -2.19 4.21
C PHE A 118 10.95 -2.53 2.87
N ILE A 119 10.41 -3.74 2.73
CA ILE A 119 9.71 -4.19 1.51
C ILE A 119 8.52 -3.28 1.22
N CYS A 120 7.71 -2.95 2.23
CA CYS A 120 6.55 -2.07 2.09
C CYS A 120 6.95 -0.66 1.64
N MET A 121 7.93 -0.04 2.33
CA MET A 121 8.42 1.29 2.00
C MET A 121 9.11 1.33 0.63
N PHE A 122 9.80 0.25 0.24
CA PHE A 122 10.42 0.14 -1.07
C PHE A 122 9.38 0.03 -2.20
N MET A 123 8.29 -0.72 -2.00
CA MET A 123 7.16 -0.73 -2.93
C MET A 123 6.54 0.66 -3.09
N GLN A 124 6.36 1.38 -1.98
CA GLN A 124 5.88 2.76 -1.97
C GLN A 124 6.85 3.71 -2.69
N PHE A 125 8.15 3.58 -2.46
CA PHE A 125 9.19 4.33 -3.18
C PHE A 125 9.08 4.13 -4.69
N ILE A 126 8.97 2.88 -5.16
CA ILE A 126 8.76 2.56 -6.58
C ILE A 126 7.47 3.21 -7.07
N ALA A 127 6.38 3.11 -6.31
CA ALA A 127 5.08 3.66 -6.68
C ALA A 127 5.15 5.18 -6.89
N VAL A 128 5.71 5.92 -5.94
CA VAL A 128 5.85 7.38 -5.96
C VAL A 128 6.69 7.83 -7.14
N ARG A 129 7.85 7.20 -7.34
CA ARG A 129 8.73 7.49 -8.48
C ARG A 129 8.04 7.20 -9.81
N LYS A 130 7.26 6.12 -9.90
CA LYS A 130 6.52 5.75 -11.11
C LYS A 130 5.36 6.71 -11.42
N MET A 131 4.78 7.35 -10.39
CA MET A 131 3.80 8.43 -10.55
C MET A 131 4.43 9.76 -10.97
N GLY A 132 5.76 9.86 -11.01
CA GLY A 132 6.48 11.08 -11.38
C GLY A 132 6.53 12.14 -10.28
N ALA A 133 6.21 11.76 -9.03
CA ALA A 133 6.30 12.65 -7.88
C ALA A 133 7.71 12.58 -7.26
N ALA A 134 8.18 13.72 -6.74
CA ALA A 134 9.42 13.79 -5.99
C ALA A 134 9.26 13.05 -4.66
N TYR A 135 10.12 12.05 -4.39
CA TYR A 135 9.96 11.18 -3.22
C TYR A 135 10.14 11.94 -1.91
N TRP A 136 11.00 12.95 -1.86
CA TRP A 136 11.14 13.78 -0.66
C TRP A 136 9.82 14.45 -0.21
N LYS A 137 8.93 14.83 -1.14
CA LYS A 137 7.61 15.40 -0.79
C LYS A 137 6.73 14.37 -0.11
N TYR A 138 6.77 13.15 -0.61
CA TYR A 138 6.09 12.01 0.00
C TYR A 138 6.65 11.71 1.38
N ALA A 139 7.98 11.57 1.48
CA ALA A 139 8.71 11.32 2.72
C ALA A 139 8.45 12.38 3.80
N ILE A 140 8.28 13.65 3.44
CA ILE A 140 7.97 14.70 4.41
C ILE A 140 6.60 14.52 5.06
N LEU A 141 5.61 13.99 4.32
CA LEU A 141 4.27 13.73 4.87
C LEU A 141 4.34 12.68 6.01
N TYR A 142 5.31 11.78 5.98
CA TYR A 142 5.56 10.81 7.04
C TYR A 142 6.14 11.43 8.32
N VAL A 143 6.77 12.60 8.23
CA VAL A 143 7.23 13.36 9.40
C VAL A 143 6.05 14.04 10.11
N PHE A 144 5.05 14.51 9.35
CA PHE A 144 3.88 15.22 9.90
C PHE A 144 2.72 14.29 10.27
N TYR A 145 2.63 13.12 9.65
CA TYR A 145 1.59 12.14 9.91
C TYR A 145 2.23 10.80 10.33
N PRO A 146 2.72 10.69 11.58
CA PRO A 146 3.44 9.52 12.06
C PRO A 146 2.59 8.25 11.99
N TYR A 147 1.26 8.35 11.98
CA TYR A 147 0.34 7.23 11.81
C TYR A 147 0.54 6.41 10.52
N LEU A 148 1.19 6.99 9.50
CA LEU A 148 1.55 6.28 8.27
C LEU A 148 2.92 5.56 8.37
N LEU A 149 3.82 6.01 9.26
CA LEU A 149 5.06 5.30 9.61
C LEU A 149 4.85 4.30 10.72
N ASP A 150 3.90 4.56 11.61
CA ASP A 150 3.59 3.74 12.74
C ASP A 150 2.91 2.47 12.21
N PRO A 151 3.62 1.33 12.19
CA PRO A 151 3.07 0.10 11.69
C PRO A 151 2.21 -0.54 12.77
N ILE A 152 1.35 0.26 13.41
CA ILE A 152 0.31 -0.16 14.33
C ILE A 152 -0.42 -1.35 13.70
N GLN A 153 -0.63 -1.35 12.38
CA GLN A 153 -1.24 -2.48 11.68
C GLN A 153 -0.38 -2.98 10.52
N LEU A 154 0.60 -3.85 10.80
CA LEU A 154 1.48 -4.48 9.79
C LEU A 154 0.69 -5.06 8.60
N ARG A 155 -0.45 -5.69 8.89
CA ARG A 155 -1.38 -6.25 7.89
C ARG A 155 -1.86 -5.20 6.88
N ASN A 156 -2.40 -4.10 7.40
CA ASN A 156 -2.92 -3.01 6.60
C ASN A 156 -1.80 -2.30 5.84
N TYR A 157 -0.64 -2.09 6.48
CA TYR A 157 0.49 -1.41 5.87
C TYR A 157 1.01 -2.13 4.60
N MET A 158 1.14 -3.46 4.65
CA MET A 158 1.49 -4.26 3.48
C MET A 158 0.42 -4.17 2.40
N ALA A 159 -0.84 -4.31 2.77
CA ALA A 159 -1.95 -4.26 1.83
C ALA A 159 -2.03 -2.90 1.11
N ILE A 160 -1.88 -1.78 1.83
CA ILE A 160 -1.80 -0.43 1.27
C ILE A 160 -0.58 -0.26 0.37
N SER A 161 0.57 -0.85 0.72
CA SER A 161 1.78 -0.76 -0.10
C SER A 161 1.60 -1.42 -1.47
N PHE A 162 0.93 -2.57 -1.52
CA PHE A 162 0.49 -3.19 -2.78
C PHE A 162 -0.49 -2.30 -3.56
N VAL A 163 -1.48 -1.70 -2.87
CA VAL A 163 -2.46 -0.81 -3.48
C VAL A 163 -1.79 0.42 -4.10
N MET A 164 -0.88 1.08 -3.38
CA MET A 164 -0.14 2.22 -3.89
C MET A 164 0.69 1.86 -5.12
N LEU A 165 1.37 0.71 -5.07
CA LEU A 165 2.11 0.22 -6.23
C LEU A 165 1.17 -0.05 -7.40
N ALA A 166 0.00 -0.69 -7.18
CA ALA A 166 -1.00 -0.90 -8.22
C ALA A 166 -1.49 0.40 -8.85
N ILE A 167 -1.80 1.42 -8.03
CA ILE A 167 -2.22 2.76 -8.48
C ILE A 167 -1.16 3.39 -9.39
N SER A 168 0.13 3.22 -9.09
CA SER A 168 1.19 3.77 -9.94
C SER A 168 1.20 3.24 -11.39
N PHE A 169 0.63 2.07 -11.64
CA PHE A 169 0.41 1.55 -13.00
C PHE A 169 -0.84 2.13 -13.66
N MET A 170 -1.80 2.64 -12.88
CA MET A 170 -3.08 3.16 -13.36
C MET A 170 -3.08 4.66 -13.66
N VAL A 171 -2.20 5.45 -13.02
CA VAL A 171 -2.14 6.92 -13.12
C VAL A 171 -1.75 7.43 -14.53
N LYS A 172 -1.10 6.61 -15.36
CA LYS A 172 -0.66 7.04 -16.70
C LYS A 172 -1.84 7.23 -17.68
N ARG A 173 -1.87 8.37 -18.39
CA ARG A 173 -2.91 8.73 -19.38
C ARG A 173 -3.07 7.68 -20.50
N ASN A 174 -1.95 7.11 -20.98
CA ASN A 174 -1.91 6.08 -22.02
C ASN A 174 -1.51 4.71 -21.43
N ARG A 175 -2.22 4.26 -20.38
CA ARG A 175 -1.97 2.97 -19.74
C ARG A 175 -2.07 1.80 -20.72
N LYS A 176 -1.05 0.94 -20.75
CA LYS A 176 -1.03 -0.25 -21.59
C LYS A 176 -1.84 -1.38 -20.93
N ARG A 177 -2.25 -2.37 -21.72
CA ARG A 177 -2.90 -3.59 -21.19
C ARG A 177 -2.06 -4.26 -20.10
N GLY A 178 -0.74 -4.30 -20.27
CA GLY A 178 0.19 -4.86 -19.28
C GLY A 178 0.18 -4.10 -17.96
N ASP A 179 0.03 -2.78 -17.98
CA ASP A 179 -0.04 -1.96 -16.75
C ASP A 179 -1.31 -2.28 -15.95
N LEU A 180 -2.44 -2.44 -16.64
CA LEU A 180 -3.69 -2.86 -16.00
C LEU A 180 -3.55 -4.28 -15.41
N ILE A 181 -3.00 -5.24 -16.14
CA ILE A 181 -2.80 -6.60 -15.61
C ILE A 181 -1.88 -6.57 -14.38
N ALA A 182 -0.79 -5.80 -14.41
CA ALA A 182 0.09 -5.64 -13.26
C ALA A 182 -0.64 -5.05 -12.04
N ALA A 183 -1.45 -4.01 -12.24
CA ALA A 183 -2.28 -3.45 -11.17
C ALA A 183 -3.27 -4.49 -10.61
N PHE A 184 -3.92 -5.29 -11.46
CA PHE A 184 -4.83 -6.35 -11.03
C PHE A 184 -4.13 -7.38 -10.14
N VAL A 185 -2.98 -7.88 -10.61
CA VAL A 185 -2.20 -8.88 -9.88
C VAL A 185 -1.74 -8.33 -8.53
N LEU A 186 -1.27 -7.08 -8.48
CA LEU A 186 -0.88 -6.43 -7.22
C LEU A 186 -2.04 -6.31 -6.23
N LEU A 187 -3.24 -5.96 -6.70
CA LEU A 187 -4.44 -5.92 -5.85
C LEU A 187 -4.84 -7.32 -5.36
N LEU A 188 -4.71 -8.35 -6.20
CA LEU A 188 -4.91 -9.74 -5.76
C LEU A 188 -3.88 -10.16 -4.70
N CYS A 189 -2.63 -9.72 -4.82
CA CYS A 189 -1.60 -9.96 -3.80
C CYS A 189 -1.86 -9.21 -2.49
N ALA A 190 -2.57 -8.07 -2.51
CA ALA A 190 -2.91 -7.31 -1.32
C ALA A 190 -3.99 -7.97 -0.44
N ILE A 191 -4.98 -8.62 -1.07
CA ILE A 191 -6.15 -9.21 -0.39
C ILE A 191 -5.77 -10.23 0.68
N PRO A 192 -4.83 -11.16 0.45
CA PRO A 192 -4.34 -12.08 1.48
C PRO A 192 -3.80 -11.41 2.74
N PHE A 193 -3.37 -10.15 2.69
CA PHE A 193 -2.87 -9.41 3.85
C PHE A 193 -3.97 -8.61 4.54
N HIS A 194 -4.98 -8.13 3.80
CA HIS A 194 -6.09 -7.39 4.38
C HIS A 194 -7.33 -7.40 3.45
N TYR A 195 -8.43 -8.02 3.90
CA TYR A 195 -9.64 -8.16 3.09
C TYR A 195 -10.34 -6.83 2.76
N ALA A 196 -10.11 -5.78 3.55
CA ALA A 196 -10.65 -4.44 3.28
C ALA A 196 -10.13 -3.81 1.96
N ILE A 197 -9.14 -4.42 1.30
CA ILE A 197 -8.65 -3.98 -0.01
C ILE A 197 -9.55 -4.45 -1.17
N THR A 198 -10.44 -5.42 -0.94
CA THR A 198 -11.28 -5.99 -2.01
C THR A 198 -12.09 -4.94 -2.80
N PRO A 199 -12.66 -3.86 -2.20
CA PRO A 199 -13.33 -2.80 -2.95
C PRO A 199 -12.45 -2.10 -4.00
N TYR A 200 -11.12 -2.06 -3.84
CA TYR A 200 -10.21 -1.46 -4.82
C TYR A 200 -10.18 -2.24 -6.15
N LEU A 201 -10.51 -3.54 -6.15
CA LEU A 201 -10.70 -4.30 -7.39
C LEU A 201 -11.88 -3.77 -8.20
N ILE A 202 -12.98 -3.39 -7.54
CA ILE A 202 -14.17 -2.85 -8.21
C ILE A 202 -13.82 -1.51 -8.87
N PHE A 203 -13.17 -0.61 -8.12
CA PHE A 203 -12.71 0.66 -8.68
C PHE A 203 -11.78 0.48 -9.87
N MET A 204 -10.90 -0.51 -9.82
CA MET A 204 -10.02 -0.83 -10.94
C MET A 204 -10.81 -1.26 -12.19
N LEU A 205 -11.84 -2.10 -12.05
CA LEU A 205 -12.66 -2.55 -13.18
C LEU A 205 -13.32 -1.38 -13.92
N LEU A 206 -13.75 -0.33 -13.19
CA LEU A 206 -14.31 0.89 -13.77
C LEU A 206 -13.32 1.64 -14.68
N LEU A 207 -12.01 1.43 -14.51
CA LEU A 207 -10.98 2.08 -15.32
C LEU A 207 -10.69 1.35 -16.64
N ILE A 208 -11.29 0.17 -16.87
CA ILE A 208 -11.02 -0.66 -18.05
C ILE A 208 -11.98 -0.31 -19.19
N ARG A 209 -11.46 0.34 -20.23
CA ARG A 209 -12.24 0.67 -21.44
C ARG A 209 -12.41 -0.51 -22.41
N ASN A 210 -11.47 -1.45 -22.42
CA ASN A 210 -11.52 -2.60 -23.32
C ASN A 210 -12.52 -3.63 -22.81
N LYS A 211 -13.65 -3.80 -23.52
CA LYS A 211 -14.75 -4.71 -23.14
C LYS A 211 -14.31 -6.16 -22.93
N LYS A 212 -13.39 -6.69 -23.76
CA LYS A 212 -12.89 -8.07 -23.60
C LYS A 212 -12.08 -8.21 -22.30
N LEU A 213 -11.20 -7.25 -22.02
CA LEU A 213 -10.40 -7.24 -20.79
C LEU A 213 -11.28 -7.01 -19.55
N TYR A 214 -12.27 -6.12 -19.65
CA TYR A 214 -13.25 -5.88 -18.59
C TYR A 214 -14.00 -7.17 -18.26
N ASN A 215 -14.60 -7.83 -19.25
CA ASN A 215 -15.34 -9.06 -19.04
C ASN A 215 -14.48 -10.17 -18.43
N LEU A 216 -13.21 -10.28 -18.86
CA LEU A 216 -12.25 -11.23 -18.30
C LEU A 216 -12.00 -10.96 -16.81
N LEU A 217 -11.57 -9.74 -16.47
CA LEU A 217 -11.22 -9.40 -15.08
C LEU A 217 -12.45 -9.38 -14.18
N ALA A 218 -13.58 -8.83 -14.65
CA ALA A 218 -14.85 -8.86 -13.93
C ALA A 218 -15.33 -10.30 -13.70
N GLY A 219 -15.22 -11.16 -14.71
CA GLY A 219 -15.49 -12.59 -14.57
C GLY A 219 -14.61 -13.25 -13.51
N THR A 220 -13.31 -12.98 -13.50
CA THR A 220 -12.38 -13.48 -12.47
C THR A 220 -12.75 -12.98 -11.07
N VAL A 221 -13.08 -11.69 -10.92
CA VAL A 221 -13.50 -11.13 -9.62
C VAL A 221 -14.80 -11.78 -9.16
N THR A 222 -15.80 -11.89 -10.03
CA THR A 222 -17.09 -12.51 -9.71
C THR A 222 -16.94 -13.98 -9.34
N LEU A 223 -16.18 -14.77 -10.12
CA LEU A 223 -15.90 -16.17 -9.79
C LEU A 223 -15.12 -16.31 -8.48
N GLY A 224 -14.17 -15.40 -8.22
CA GLY A 224 -13.43 -15.35 -6.95
C GLY A 224 -14.34 -15.06 -5.76
N TYR A 225 -15.27 -14.11 -5.89
CA TYR A 225 -16.29 -13.83 -4.87
C TYR A 225 -17.22 -15.01 -4.65
N ILE A 226 -17.72 -15.63 -5.73
CA ILE A 226 -18.57 -16.83 -5.65
C ILE A 226 -17.81 -17.96 -4.95
N ALA A 227 -16.59 -18.27 -5.37
CA ALA A 227 -15.76 -19.29 -4.75
C ALA A 227 -15.45 -18.97 -3.27
N GLY A 228 -15.16 -17.70 -2.95
CA GLY A 228 -14.97 -17.23 -1.59
C GLY A 228 -16.22 -17.44 -0.74
N CYS A 229 -17.40 -17.10 -1.26
CA CYS A 229 -18.68 -17.41 -0.63
C CYS A 229 -18.84 -18.92 -0.44
N PHE A 230 -18.60 -19.76 -1.44
CA PHE A 230 -18.69 -21.23 -1.29
C PHE A 230 -17.74 -21.77 -0.21
N LEU A 231 -16.51 -21.24 -0.12
CA LEU A 231 -15.50 -21.67 0.86
C LEU A 231 -15.80 -21.19 2.28
N ILE A 232 -16.38 -19.99 2.44
CA ILE A 232 -16.82 -19.44 3.73
C ILE A 232 -18.12 -20.09 4.18
N PHE A 233 -19.07 -20.30 3.26
CA PHE A 233 -20.44 -20.71 3.57
C PHE A 233 -20.69 -22.22 3.52
N ASN A 234 -19.73 -23.05 3.10
CA ASN A 234 -19.75 -24.53 3.10
C ASN A 234 -21.11 -25.12 3.51
N PHE A 235 -22.06 -25.14 2.55
CA PHE A 235 -23.52 -24.95 2.72
C PHE A 235 -24.30 -25.79 3.76
N ASN A 236 -23.66 -26.72 4.48
CA ASN A 236 -24.34 -27.72 5.32
C ASN A 236 -24.21 -27.50 6.84
N LYS A 237 -23.41 -26.54 7.33
CA LYS A 237 -23.21 -26.26 8.78
C LYS A 237 -23.21 -24.77 9.20
N PRO A 238 -22.69 -23.82 8.40
CA PRO A 238 -22.43 -22.47 8.90
C PRO A 238 -23.63 -21.53 8.94
N MET A 239 -24.78 -21.79 8.30
CA MET A 239 -25.93 -20.89 8.46
C MET A 239 -26.49 -20.97 9.88
N ALA A 240 -26.57 -22.17 10.45
CA ALA A 240 -26.99 -22.37 11.83
C ALA A 240 -25.94 -21.85 12.83
N GLU A 241 -24.65 -22.03 12.55
CA GLU A 241 -23.56 -21.47 13.39
C GLU A 241 -23.39 -19.96 13.20
N PHE A 242 -23.63 -19.40 12.02
CA PHE A 242 -23.60 -17.96 11.76
C PHE A 242 -24.79 -17.30 12.44
N PHE A 243 -26.01 -17.82 12.30
CA PHE A 243 -27.16 -17.31 13.07
C PHE A 243 -27.00 -17.58 14.57
N GLY A 244 -26.36 -18.68 14.97
CA GLY A 244 -26.06 -19.00 16.36
C GLY A 244 -24.99 -18.10 16.99
N GLN A 245 -23.92 -17.79 16.26
CA GLN A 245 -22.86 -16.86 16.66
C GLN A 245 -23.30 -15.41 16.52
N PHE A 246 -24.11 -15.07 15.54
CA PHE A 246 -24.72 -13.74 15.41
C PHE A 246 -25.72 -13.51 16.55
N ARG A 247 -26.59 -14.48 16.85
CA ARG A 247 -27.48 -14.45 18.02
C ARG A 247 -26.71 -14.47 19.34
N GLY A 248 -25.64 -15.26 19.44
CA GLY A 248 -24.78 -15.36 20.63
C GLY A 248 -23.95 -14.10 20.86
N ALA A 249 -23.43 -13.48 19.79
CA ALA A 249 -22.76 -12.19 19.82
C ALA A 249 -23.74 -11.07 20.14
N LEU A 250 -24.95 -11.08 19.57
CA LEU A 250 -26.02 -10.14 19.88
C LEU A 250 -26.51 -10.29 21.33
N SER A 251 -26.62 -11.52 21.84
CA SER A 251 -27.03 -11.81 23.21
C SER A 251 -25.93 -11.47 24.23
N ASN A 252 -24.67 -11.77 23.94
CA ASN A 252 -23.52 -11.33 24.76
C ASN A 252 -23.32 -9.81 24.67
N TYR A 253 -23.68 -9.17 23.56
CA TYR A 253 -23.65 -7.72 23.40
C TYR A 253 -24.75 -7.02 24.21
N ILE A 254 -25.95 -7.60 24.26
CA ILE A 254 -27.05 -7.13 25.12
C ILE A 254 -26.77 -7.38 26.61
N LEU A 255 -26.08 -8.47 26.96
CA LEU A 255 -25.85 -8.87 28.36
C LEU A 255 -24.53 -8.37 28.97
N ASN A 256 -23.45 -8.21 28.18
CA ASN A 256 -22.10 -7.96 28.70
C ASN A 256 -21.44 -6.63 28.25
N GLY A 257 -22.16 -5.73 27.59
CA GLY A 257 -21.80 -4.31 27.55
C GLY A 257 -20.43 -3.93 26.97
N PHE A 258 -19.86 -4.67 26.01
CA PHE A 258 -18.77 -4.14 25.20
C PHE A 258 -19.33 -3.06 24.27
N ALA A 259 -19.15 -1.80 24.65
CA ALA A 259 -19.68 -0.64 23.96
C ALA A 259 -19.13 -0.52 22.53
N PHE A 260 -19.87 -1.05 21.55
CA PHE A 260 -19.73 -0.61 20.17
C PHE A 260 -20.23 0.83 20.12
N ASP A 261 -19.30 1.77 20.02
CA ASP A 261 -19.63 3.18 19.93
C ASP A 261 -20.27 3.45 18.55
N TRP A 262 -21.59 3.30 18.49
CA TRP A 262 -22.40 3.62 17.32
C TRP A 262 -22.17 5.05 16.85
N ASN A 263 -21.81 5.97 17.75
CA ASN A 263 -21.45 7.32 17.35
C ASN A 263 -20.10 7.33 16.63
N ALA A 264 -19.10 6.58 17.09
CA ALA A 264 -17.83 6.46 16.38
C ALA A 264 -18.01 5.83 15.00
N TRP A 265 -18.71 4.68 14.90
CA TRP A 265 -18.96 4.02 13.62
C TRP A 265 -19.78 4.90 12.66
N ALA A 266 -20.85 5.54 13.14
CA ALA A 266 -21.64 6.47 12.34
C ALA A 266 -20.82 7.69 11.89
N LYS A 267 -19.94 8.23 12.74
CA LYS A 267 -18.99 9.29 12.36
C LYS A 267 -18.03 8.81 11.27
N TYR A 268 -17.48 7.60 11.37
CA TYR A 268 -16.61 7.03 10.34
C TYR A 268 -17.34 6.83 9.01
N MET A 269 -18.56 6.29 9.04
CA MET A 269 -19.38 6.11 7.83
C MET A 269 -19.80 7.44 7.22
N LEU A 270 -20.14 8.42 8.04
CA LEU A 270 -20.47 9.78 7.58
C LEU A 270 -19.27 10.45 6.92
N VAL A 271 -18.08 10.38 7.54
CA VAL A 271 -16.83 10.89 6.94
C VAL A 271 -16.53 10.17 5.63
N TYR A 272 -16.70 8.84 5.58
CA TYR A 272 -16.51 8.06 4.36
C TYR A 272 -17.47 8.49 3.24
N ILE A 273 -18.76 8.67 3.53
CA ILE A 273 -19.76 9.13 2.57
C ILE A 273 -19.47 10.56 2.12
N ILE A 274 -19.10 11.48 3.03
CA ILE A 274 -18.71 12.84 2.69
C ILE A 274 -17.49 12.83 1.77
N MET A 275 -16.46 12.04 2.07
CA MET A 275 -15.27 11.92 1.22
C MET A 275 -15.62 11.32 -0.15
N LEU A 276 -16.49 10.32 -0.20
CA LEU A 276 -16.99 9.76 -1.46
C LEU A 276 -17.71 10.84 -2.29
N VAL A 277 -18.59 11.63 -1.67
CA VAL A 277 -19.30 12.73 -2.34
C VAL A 277 -18.34 13.82 -2.79
N VAL A 278 -17.37 14.22 -1.98
CA VAL A 278 -16.34 15.20 -2.34
C VAL A 278 -15.52 14.71 -3.53
N VAL A 279 -15.11 13.44 -3.55
CA VAL A 279 -14.39 12.83 -4.68
C VAL A 279 -15.28 12.82 -5.93
N LEU A 280 -16.54 12.40 -5.82
CA LEU A 280 -17.48 12.38 -6.95
C LEU A 280 -17.78 13.78 -7.49
N VAL A 281 -17.94 14.78 -6.60
CA VAL A 281 -18.14 16.19 -6.97
C VAL A 281 -16.87 16.78 -7.58
N TRP A 282 -15.69 16.50 -7.02
CA TRP A 282 -14.41 16.91 -7.58
C TRP A 282 -14.19 16.28 -8.97
N PHE A 283 -14.54 15.01 -9.16
CA PHE A 283 -14.52 14.35 -10.47
C PHE A 283 -15.56 14.95 -11.42
N LYS A 284 -16.74 15.38 -10.95
CA LYS A 284 -17.73 16.05 -11.79
C LYS A 284 -17.29 17.46 -12.19
N LEU A 285 -16.63 18.19 -11.28
CA LEU A 285 -16.20 19.58 -11.48
C LEU A 285 -14.87 19.69 -12.25
N ASN A 286 -13.96 18.75 -12.06
CA ASN A 286 -12.62 18.76 -12.65
C ASN A 286 -12.40 17.63 -13.68
N GLY A 287 -13.34 16.70 -13.80
CA GLY A 287 -13.28 15.54 -14.71
C GLY A 287 -14.02 15.74 -16.01
N GLU A 288 -14.14 16.98 -16.50
CA GLU A 288 -13.95 17.17 -17.94
C GLU A 288 -12.49 16.83 -18.26
N ILE A 289 -12.23 15.53 -18.41
CA ILE A 289 -11.30 15.13 -19.47
C ILE A 289 -11.85 15.83 -20.70
N LYS A 290 -11.22 16.93 -21.11
CA LYS A 290 -11.24 17.42 -22.49
C LYS A 290 -10.76 16.26 -23.37
N ALA A 291 -11.64 15.29 -23.59
CA ALA A 291 -11.65 14.53 -24.80
C ALA A 291 -12.06 15.58 -25.82
N ASP A 292 -11.14 15.94 -26.71
CA ASP A 292 -11.45 16.66 -27.93
C ASP A 292 -12.73 16.06 -28.54
N ILE A 293 -13.86 16.71 -28.31
CA ILE A 293 -15.10 16.44 -29.04
C ILE A 293 -14.88 16.78 -30.53
N ASP A 294 -13.84 17.56 -30.84
CA ASP A 294 -13.39 17.82 -32.21
C ASP A 294 -12.77 16.59 -32.91
N GLN A 295 -12.42 15.52 -32.18
CA GLN A 295 -11.99 14.25 -32.78
C GLN A 295 -13.13 13.22 -32.93
N ILE A 296 -14.34 13.51 -32.45
CA ILE A 296 -15.52 12.65 -32.69
C ILE A 296 -16.12 12.90 -34.09
N LYS A 297 -15.61 13.88 -34.85
CA LYS A 297 -15.99 14.15 -36.26
C LYS A 297 -14.95 13.75 -37.32
N ARG A 298 -13.97 12.91 -36.99
CA ARG A 298 -13.10 12.25 -38.00
C ARG A 298 -13.04 10.75 -37.80
#